data_AF-A0AAV8Z699-F1
#
_entry.id   AF-A0AAV8Z699-F1
#
_cell.length_a   1.000
_cell.length_b   1.000
_cell.length_c   1.000
_cell.angle_alpha   90.00
_cell.angle_beta   90.00
_cell.angle_gamma   90.00
#
_symmetry.space_group_name_H-M   'P 1'
#
loop_
_entity.id
_entity.type
_entity.pdbx_description
1 polymer ?
#
loop_
_entity_poly.entity_id
_entity_poly.type
_entity_poly.pdbx_seq_one_letter_code
_entity_poly.pdbx_strand_id
1 'polypeptide(L)'
;LLNNYFCTFSGDCDGITSVFRVQADSCGRLWVLDSGQIYVTVKPKQICLPKILIFDLQTDKLLTKYVLPAEFVKEDGLFSNIVVDVRDDCENVHAYLTDVWRFNLVVFSLEKMRAWLISDHLFYPDPLAAAYKCVKSVASHFATPAISAPLRDICEHSSGSADEHRSKVPLLQSDSDSSDGEIVPATKKKQQVISWTFDTKYDNSNEAEVALKEEDESFVYLFIFQLHHLDFYWTDGVFGMALSPYNKHHPDRILYFHPMSSFREFYVRTSVICNETGWMETKHAFKALGQSRGPSGHVSSSWMDRNGIMFFNLVTRDSVGCWDTRKPYKRANLGVVAKNSKTLVFPNDIKIDQEPRQSVWLISNWLPYYLYEGLDEDKVNFRILRAYTDEAIKNTICDPHISIYNTYIPYSDEGDCF
;
A
#
# COMPACT_ATOMS: atom_id res chain seq x y z
N LEU A 1 6.84 -16.49 -20.34
CA LEU A 1 5.79 -15.96 -19.45
C LEU A 1 4.61 -15.30 -20.18
N LEU A 2 4.67 -14.12 -20.83
CA LEU A 2 3.44 -13.41 -21.31
C LEU A 2 3.21 -13.30 -22.82
N ASN A 3 4.14 -13.72 -23.69
CA ASN A 3 4.06 -13.42 -25.13
C ASN A 3 2.87 -14.06 -25.90
N ASN A 4 2.18 -15.06 -25.33
CA ASN A 4 1.03 -15.72 -25.96
C ASN A 4 -0.33 -15.35 -25.34
N TYR A 5 -0.36 -14.58 -24.25
CA TYR A 5 -1.59 -14.05 -23.65
C TYR A 5 -1.56 -12.53 -23.81
N PHE A 6 -1.80 -12.08 -25.05
CA PHE A 6 -1.88 -10.66 -25.36
C PHE A 6 -2.91 -9.97 -24.46
N CYS A 7 -2.62 -8.73 -24.07
CA CYS A 7 -3.64 -7.82 -23.55
C CYS A 7 -4.73 -7.66 -24.61
N THR A 8 -5.89 -8.27 -24.40
CA THR A 8 -6.99 -8.12 -25.34
C THR A 8 -7.67 -6.79 -25.06
N PHE A 9 -7.45 -5.82 -25.97
CA PHE A 9 -8.25 -4.60 -26.05
C PHE A 9 -9.64 -4.89 -26.66
N SER A 10 -9.81 -6.07 -27.28
CA SER A 10 -11.08 -6.64 -27.67
C SER A 10 -11.77 -7.23 -26.45
N GLY A 11 -13.05 -6.89 -26.22
CA GLY A 11 -13.86 -7.39 -25.10
C GLY A 11 -14.17 -8.89 -25.11
N ASP A 12 -13.28 -9.73 -25.65
CA ASP A 12 -13.39 -11.19 -25.63
C ASP A 12 -13.16 -11.81 -24.24
N CYS A 13 -12.52 -11.05 -23.32
CA CYS A 13 -12.27 -11.42 -21.93
C CYS A 13 -11.53 -12.75 -21.70
N ASP A 14 -10.96 -13.33 -22.76
CA ASP A 14 -10.19 -14.57 -22.70
C ASP A 14 -8.73 -14.31 -22.32
N GLY A 15 -8.20 -13.14 -22.68
CA GLY A 15 -6.87 -12.66 -22.30
C GLY A 15 -6.84 -11.94 -20.94
N ILE A 16 -5.64 -11.46 -20.60
CA ILE A 16 -5.42 -10.59 -19.44
C ILE A 16 -5.83 -9.16 -19.80
N THR A 17 -6.69 -8.53 -19.01
CA THR A 17 -7.14 -7.15 -19.23
C THR A 17 -6.25 -6.15 -18.49
N SER A 18 -6.19 -6.21 -17.15
CA SER A 18 -5.37 -5.29 -16.34
C SER A 18 -4.99 -5.89 -15.01
N VAL A 19 -3.69 -5.94 -14.71
CA VAL A 19 -3.13 -6.61 -13.53
C VAL A 19 -2.35 -5.63 -12.67
N PHE A 20 -2.68 -5.56 -11.39
CA PHE A 20 -2.02 -4.69 -10.41
C PHE A 20 -1.01 -5.43 -9.52
N ARG A 21 -1.30 -6.71 -9.21
CA ARG A 21 -0.47 -7.58 -8.38
C ARG A 21 -0.47 -9.00 -8.92
N VAL A 22 0.67 -9.65 -8.74
CA VAL A 22 0.88 -11.08 -9.03
C VAL A 22 1.55 -11.75 -7.84
N GLN A 23 1.46 -13.06 -7.73
CA GLN A 23 2.19 -13.82 -6.71
C GLN A 23 2.68 -15.15 -7.26
N ALA A 24 3.98 -15.39 -7.13
CA ALA A 24 4.53 -16.73 -7.24
C ALA A 24 4.33 -17.47 -5.92
N ASP A 25 3.90 -18.73 -5.98
CA ASP A 25 3.75 -19.58 -4.80
C ASP A 25 4.87 -20.63 -4.70
N SER A 26 4.91 -21.35 -3.57
CA SER A 26 5.92 -22.39 -3.31
C SER A 26 5.77 -23.65 -4.18
N CYS A 27 4.69 -23.76 -4.94
CA CYS A 27 4.40 -24.89 -5.83
C CYS A 27 4.85 -24.61 -7.27
N GLY A 28 5.52 -23.48 -7.52
CA GLY A 28 5.94 -23.09 -8.86
C GLY A 28 4.78 -22.60 -9.72
N ARG A 29 3.76 -21.97 -9.12
CA ARG A 29 2.64 -21.36 -9.85
C ARG A 29 2.69 -19.85 -9.75
N LEU A 30 2.33 -19.16 -10.85
CA LEU A 30 2.11 -17.73 -10.89
C LEU A 30 0.61 -17.43 -10.85
N TRP A 31 0.20 -16.75 -9.79
CA TRP A 31 -1.17 -16.28 -9.58
C TRP A 31 -1.28 -14.84 -10.04
N VAL A 32 -2.22 -14.60 -10.93
CA VAL A 32 -2.48 -13.30 -11.55
C VAL A 32 -3.91 -12.91 -11.24
N LEU A 33 -4.09 -11.77 -10.57
CA LEU A 33 -5.39 -11.15 -10.36
C LEU A 33 -5.60 -10.08 -11.43
N ASP A 34 -6.48 -10.40 -12.38
CA ASP A 34 -6.92 -9.47 -13.42
C ASP A 34 -8.18 -8.75 -12.94
N SER A 35 -8.13 -7.42 -12.89
CA SER A 35 -9.25 -6.60 -12.44
C SER A 35 -10.37 -6.51 -13.47
N GLY A 36 -10.10 -6.81 -14.74
CA GLY A 36 -11.04 -6.64 -15.84
C GLY A 36 -11.39 -5.17 -16.16
N GLN A 37 -10.66 -4.21 -15.57
CA GLN A 37 -10.89 -2.77 -15.75
C GLN A 37 -9.81 -2.12 -16.60
N ILE A 38 -10.21 -1.13 -17.40
CA ILE A 38 -9.30 -0.24 -18.12
C ILE A 38 -9.53 1.21 -17.70
N TYR A 39 -8.56 2.08 -17.99
CA TYR A 39 -8.64 3.52 -17.70
C TYR A 39 -8.91 3.86 -16.23
N VAL A 40 -8.44 3.00 -15.31
CA VAL A 40 -8.67 3.06 -13.85
C VAL A 40 -8.31 4.44 -13.26
N THR A 41 -7.32 5.14 -13.82
CA THR A 41 -6.83 6.42 -13.30
C THR A 41 -7.58 7.65 -13.84
N VAL A 42 -8.47 7.49 -14.82
CA VAL A 42 -9.16 8.63 -15.48
C VAL A 42 -10.68 8.45 -15.50
N LYS A 43 -11.16 7.37 -16.11
CA LYS A 43 -12.57 7.01 -16.18
C LYS A 43 -12.65 5.49 -16.23
N PRO A 44 -12.66 4.83 -15.06
CA PRO A 44 -12.70 3.38 -14.97
C PRO A 44 -13.83 2.81 -15.82
N LYS A 45 -13.51 1.77 -16.59
CA LYS A 45 -14.49 0.98 -17.34
C LYS A 45 -14.27 -0.49 -17.05
N GLN A 46 -15.28 -1.15 -16.49
CA GLN A 46 -15.32 -2.60 -16.34
C GLN A 46 -15.61 -3.21 -17.71
N ILE A 47 -14.62 -3.87 -18.31
CA ILE A 47 -14.76 -4.53 -19.62
C ILE A 47 -15.02 -6.03 -19.42
N CYS A 48 -14.40 -6.63 -18.40
CA CYS A 48 -14.51 -8.04 -18.07
C CYS A 48 -14.79 -8.21 -16.59
N LEU A 49 -15.40 -9.31 -16.14
CA LEU A 49 -15.41 -9.63 -14.72
C LEU A 49 -13.98 -9.90 -14.23
N PRO A 50 -13.63 -9.53 -12.98
CA PRO A 50 -12.34 -9.86 -12.39
C PRO A 50 -12.10 -11.36 -12.40
N LYS A 51 -10.86 -11.77 -12.62
CA LYS A 51 -10.52 -13.19 -12.74
C LYS A 51 -9.15 -13.51 -12.15
N ILE A 52 -9.05 -14.71 -11.59
CA ILE A 52 -7.80 -15.33 -11.16
C ILE A 52 -7.30 -16.21 -12.31
N LEU A 53 -6.06 -15.99 -12.73
CA LEU A 53 -5.36 -16.84 -13.68
C LEU A 53 -4.17 -17.47 -12.96
N ILE A 54 -4.02 -18.78 -13.10
CA ILE A 54 -2.93 -19.54 -12.48
C ILE A 54 -2.10 -20.15 -13.59
N PHE A 55 -0.83 -19.79 -13.66
CA PHE A 55 0.12 -20.31 -14.65
C PHE A 55 1.14 -21.20 -13.97
N ASP A 56 1.59 -22.23 -14.68
CA ASP A 56 2.75 -23.02 -14.30
C ASP A 56 4.02 -22.28 -14.70
N LEU A 57 4.91 -22.01 -13.72
CA LEU A 57 6.14 -21.24 -13.95
C LEU A 57 7.22 -22.02 -14.72
N GLN A 58 7.13 -23.35 -14.82
CA GLN A 58 8.10 -24.16 -15.52
C GLN A 58 7.75 -24.30 -17.01
N THR A 59 6.46 -24.45 -17.31
CA THR A 59 5.93 -24.76 -18.63
C THR A 59 5.30 -23.56 -19.33
N ASP A 60 5.15 -22.42 -18.64
CA ASP A 60 4.49 -21.21 -19.13
C ASP A 60 3.02 -21.44 -19.56
N LYS A 61 2.37 -22.49 -19.04
CA LYS A 61 0.98 -22.85 -19.39
C LYS A 61 -0.02 -22.32 -18.39
N LEU A 62 -1.17 -21.86 -18.87
CA LEU A 62 -2.34 -21.59 -18.03
C LEU A 62 -2.86 -22.92 -17.47
N LEU A 63 -2.86 -23.06 -16.16
CA LEU A 63 -3.43 -24.19 -15.43
C LEU A 63 -4.93 -23.98 -15.21
N THR A 64 -5.30 -22.80 -14.72
CA THR A 64 -6.68 -22.51 -14.28
C THR A 64 -7.06 -21.06 -14.55
N LYS A 65 -8.31 -20.86 -14.98
CA LYS A 65 -9.00 -19.55 -15.05
C LYS A 65 -10.23 -19.62 -14.16
N TYR A 66 -10.33 -18.76 -13.15
CA TYR A 66 -11.52 -18.61 -12.31
C TYR A 66 -12.05 -17.19 -12.42
N VAL A 67 -13.28 -17.03 -12.90
CA VAL A 67 -13.94 -15.73 -13.02
C VAL A 67 -14.72 -15.48 -11.72
N LEU A 68 -14.53 -14.32 -11.09
CA LEU A 68 -15.30 -13.97 -9.90
C LEU A 68 -16.78 -13.80 -10.26
N PRO A 69 -17.69 -14.28 -9.40
CA PRO A 69 -19.11 -14.05 -9.57
C PRO A 69 -19.46 -12.55 -9.69
N ALA A 70 -20.40 -12.22 -10.58
CA ALA A 70 -20.77 -10.83 -10.86
C ALA A 70 -21.32 -10.10 -9.63
N GLU A 71 -21.95 -10.82 -8.71
CA GLU A 71 -22.46 -10.31 -7.44
C GLU A 71 -21.36 -9.79 -6.49
N PHE A 72 -20.10 -10.19 -6.68
CA PHE A 72 -18.98 -9.64 -5.91
C PHE A 72 -18.53 -8.27 -6.45
N VAL A 73 -18.85 -7.97 -7.71
CA VAL A 73 -18.45 -6.75 -8.41
C VAL A 73 -19.55 -5.71 -8.25
N LYS A 74 -19.40 -4.83 -7.27
CA LYS A 74 -20.21 -3.61 -7.17
C LYS A 74 -19.72 -2.61 -8.24
N GLU A 75 -20.57 -1.67 -8.67
CA GLU A 75 -20.49 -0.88 -9.92
C GLU A 75 -19.19 -0.06 -10.18
N ASP A 76 -18.23 -0.11 -9.26
CA ASP A 76 -16.95 0.60 -9.19
C ASP A 76 -15.98 -0.09 -8.19
N GLY A 77 -16.06 -1.41 -8.02
CA GLY A 77 -15.06 -2.17 -7.26
C GLY A 77 -13.71 -2.19 -7.98
N LEU A 78 -12.61 -2.39 -7.25
CA LEU A 78 -11.28 -2.58 -7.85
C LEU A 78 -10.53 -3.72 -7.14
N PHE A 79 -10.54 -4.89 -7.76
CA PHE A 79 -9.77 -6.05 -7.31
C PHE A 79 -8.32 -5.90 -7.72
N SER A 80 -7.44 -5.57 -6.76
CA SER A 80 -6.07 -5.18 -7.07
C SER A 80 -4.98 -5.92 -6.31
N ASN A 81 -5.23 -6.44 -5.11
CA ASN A 81 -4.23 -7.22 -4.37
C ASN A 81 -4.66 -8.68 -4.19
N ILE A 82 -3.67 -9.57 -4.20
CA ILE A 82 -3.81 -11.01 -4.01
C ILE A 82 -2.71 -11.50 -3.06
N VAL A 83 -3.13 -12.32 -2.09
CA VAL A 83 -2.22 -13.11 -1.24
C VAL A 83 -2.64 -14.58 -1.29
N VAL A 84 -1.70 -15.46 -1.64
CA VAL A 84 -1.90 -16.90 -1.80
C VAL A 84 -1.37 -17.64 -0.57
N ASP A 85 -2.22 -18.46 0.02
CA ASP A 85 -1.97 -19.29 1.19
C ASP A 85 -1.89 -20.76 0.79
N VAL A 86 -0.66 -21.22 0.60
CA VAL A 86 -0.36 -22.61 0.24
C VAL A 86 -0.11 -23.44 1.50
N ARG A 87 -0.77 -24.60 1.59
CA ARG A 87 -0.55 -25.62 2.63
C ARG A 87 0.34 -26.75 2.09
N ASP A 88 0.56 -27.78 2.90
CA ASP A 88 1.55 -28.85 2.66
C ASP A 88 1.46 -29.56 1.29
N ASP A 89 0.28 -29.68 0.69
CA ASP A 89 0.01 -30.57 -0.45
C ASP A 89 -0.08 -29.85 -1.81
N CYS A 90 0.10 -28.52 -1.86
CA CYS A 90 -0.13 -27.71 -3.07
C CYS A 90 -1.57 -27.79 -3.63
N GLU A 91 -2.49 -28.49 -2.96
CA GLU A 91 -3.87 -28.70 -3.35
C GLU A 91 -4.81 -27.85 -2.48
N ASN A 92 -4.65 -27.91 -1.17
CA ASN A 92 -5.34 -27.06 -0.22
C ASN A 92 -4.70 -25.68 -0.24
N VAL A 93 -5.12 -24.89 -1.23
CA VAL A 93 -4.66 -23.52 -1.44
C VAL A 93 -5.83 -22.57 -1.42
N HIS A 94 -5.67 -21.52 -0.62
CA HIS A 94 -6.61 -20.42 -0.59
C HIS A 94 -5.92 -19.16 -1.16
N ALA A 95 -6.69 -18.28 -1.78
CA ALA A 95 -6.24 -16.96 -2.17
C ALA A 95 -7.16 -15.90 -1.55
N TYR A 96 -6.57 -14.82 -1.08
CA TYR A 96 -7.24 -13.68 -0.48
C TYR A 96 -7.11 -12.50 -1.44
N LEU A 97 -8.23 -11.93 -1.87
CA LEU A 97 -8.27 -10.82 -2.82
C LEU A 97 -8.91 -9.61 -2.15
N THR A 98 -8.41 -8.41 -2.42
CA THR A 98 -9.03 -7.18 -1.91
C THR A 98 -9.72 -6.39 -3.00
N ASP A 99 -10.96 -6.01 -2.74
CA ASP A 99 -11.65 -4.92 -3.44
C ASP A 99 -11.36 -3.63 -2.69
N VAL A 100 -10.44 -2.83 -3.22
CA VAL A 100 -9.92 -1.63 -2.54
C VAL A 100 -10.91 -0.46 -2.55
N TRP A 101 -11.85 -0.43 -3.49
CA TRP A 101 -12.84 0.64 -3.63
C TRP A 101 -14.18 0.32 -2.97
N ARG A 102 -14.46 -0.97 -2.72
CA ARG A 102 -15.66 -1.41 -1.98
C ARG A 102 -15.37 -2.12 -0.68
N PHE A 103 -14.11 -2.13 -0.26
CA PHE A 103 -13.65 -2.47 1.08
C PHE A 103 -14.02 -3.90 1.48
N ASN A 104 -13.92 -4.84 0.53
CA ASN A 104 -14.26 -6.24 0.77
C ASN A 104 -13.04 -7.13 0.58
N LEU A 105 -13.04 -8.23 1.31
CA LEU A 105 -12.10 -9.32 1.15
C LEU A 105 -12.82 -10.48 0.45
N VAL A 106 -12.24 -11.06 -0.58
CA VAL A 106 -12.73 -12.30 -1.20
C VAL A 106 -11.78 -13.42 -0.86
N VAL A 107 -12.33 -14.54 -0.38
CA VAL A 107 -11.58 -15.78 -0.19
C VAL A 107 -11.91 -16.72 -1.34
N PHE A 108 -10.90 -17.20 -2.03
CA PHE A 108 -11.01 -18.23 -3.06
C PHE A 108 -10.36 -19.52 -2.56
N SER A 109 -11.02 -20.65 -2.74
CA SER A 109 -10.48 -21.99 -2.48
C SER A 109 -10.24 -22.71 -3.80
N LEU A 110 -8.98 -23.09 -4.03
CA LEU A 110 -8.59 -23.82 -5.24
C LEU A 110 -9.19 -25.23 -5.27
N GLU A 111 -9.13 -25.94 -4.14
CA GLU A 111 -9.70 -27.29 -3.99
C GLU A 111 -11.19 -27.32 -4.31
N LYS A 112 -11.95 -26.33 -3.80
CA LYS A 112 -13.41 -26.24 -4.00
C LYS A 112 -13.80 -25.52 -5.29
N MET A 113 -12.84 -24.87 -5.97
CA MET A 113 -13.07 -23.97 -7.10
C MET A 113 -14.22 -22.97 -6.81
N ARG A 114 -14.20 -22.37 -5.61
CA ARG A 114 -15.27 -21.51 -5.11
C ARG A 114 -14.70 -20.33 -4.36
N ALA A 115 -15.38 -19.19 -4.46
CA ALA A 115 -15.07 -18.00 -3.71
C ALA A 115 -16.28 -17.48 -2.93
N TRP A 116 -16.02 -16.75 -1.85
CA TRP A 116 -17.02 -16.04 -1.07
C TRP A 116 -16.48 -14.68 -0.64
N LEU A 117 -17.40 -13.74 -0.47
CA LEU A 117 -17.11 -12.37 -0.10
C LEU A 117 -17.25 -12.19 1.42
N ILE A 118 -16.33 -11.45 2.00
CA ILE A 118 -16.24 -11.10 3.40
C ILE A 118 -16.24 -9.58 3.52
N SER A 119 -17.06 -9.07 4.43
CA SER A 119 -17.14 -7.65 4.76
C SER A 119 -16.95 -7.46 6.25
N ASP A 120 -16.12 -6.50 6.63
CA ASP A 120 -15.89 -6.10 8.01
C ASP A 120 -15.57 -4.60 8.05
N HIS A 121 -16.00 -3.92 9.12
CA HIS A 121 -15.72 -2.50 9.34
C HIS A 121 -14.23 -2.13 9.34
N LEU A 122 -13.33 -3.07 9.70
CA LEU A 122 -11.88 -2.83 9.69
C LEU A 122 -11.27 -2.78 8.29
N PHE A 123 -12.05 -3.08 7.24
CA PHE A 123 -11.64 -2.91 5.85
C PHE A 123 -11.82 -1.49 5.33
N TYR A 124 -12.56 -0.64 6.06
CA TYR A 124 -12.91 0.70 5.61
C TYR A 124 -11.72 1.65 5.77
N PRO A 125 -11.56 2.63 4.87
CA PRO A 125 -10.57 3.68 5.04
C PRO A 125 -10.91 4.53 6.27
N ASP A 126 -9.88 4.99 6.98
CA ASP A 126 -10.02 6.06 7.96
C ASP A 126 -10.09 7.40 7.22
N PRO A 127 -11.20 8.16 7.34
CA PRO A 127 -11.35 9.45 6.66
C PRO A 127 -10.28 10.46 7.02
N LEU A 128 -9.72 10.40 8.24
CA LEU A 128 -8.67 11.30 8.69
C LEU A 128 -7.29 10.91 8.13
N ALA A 129 -7.12 9.64 7.76
CA ALA A 129 -5.94 9.15 7.08
C ALA A 129 -6.08 9.19 5.54
N ALA A 130 -7.23 9.56 4.97
CA ALA A 130 -7.42 9.63 3.52
C ALA A 130 -6.71 10.83 2.87
N ALA A 131 -6.37 11.84 3.66
CA ALA A 131 -5.72 13.06 3.22
C ALA A 131 -4.20 12.92 3.25
N TYR A 132 -3.56 12.94 2.08
CA TYR A 132 -2.12 13.10 1.93
C TYR A 132 -1.85 14.60 1.78
N LYS A 133 -1.98 15.35 2.88
CA LYS A 133 -1.88 16.82 2.92
C LYS A 133 -0.48 17.30 3.33
N CYS A 134 0.07 18.22 2.54
CA CYS A 134 1.12 19.15 2.93
C CYS A 134 0.51 20.30 3.74
N VAL A 135 1.15 20.67 4.85
CA VAL A 135 1.07 22.04 5.34
C VAL A 135 2.34 22.71 4.88
N LYS A 136 2.19 23.84 4.18
CA LYS A 136 3.33 24.70 3.81
C LYS A 136 4.16 24.94 5.07
N SER A 137 5.42 24.48 5.06
CA SER A 137 6.41 25.02 5.97
C SER A 137 6.41 26.52 5.72
N VAL A 138 5.86 27.28 6.67
CA VAL A 138 6.12 28.71 6.71
C VAL A 138 7.61 28.78 7.00
N ALA A 139 8.40 29.02 5.95
CA ALA A 139 9.81 29.33 6.10
C ALA A 139 9.89 30.45 7.13
N SER A 140 10.45 30.16 8.30
CA SER A 140 10.80 31.17 9.28
C SER A 140 11.71 32.17 8.59
N HIS A 141 11.12 33.27 8.12
CA HIS A 141 11.88 34.42 7.69
C HIS A 141 12.56 34.91 8.96
N PHE A 142 13.87 34.69 9.05
CA PHE A 142 14.72 35.43 9.96
C PHE A 142 14.45 36.92 9.68
N ALA A 143 13.75 37.56 10.60
CA ALA A 143 13.50 38.99 10.56
C ALA A 143 14.84 39.70 10.77
N THR A 144 15.43 40.19 9.68
CA THR A 144 16.38 41.31 9.76
C THR A 144 15.61 42.57 10.15
N PRO A 145 16.06 43.35 11.15
CA PRO A 145 15.39 44.58 11.51
C PRO A 145 15.88 45.70 10.58
N ALA A 146 14.96 46.37 9.87
CA ALA A 146 15.11 47.79 9.56
C ALA A 146 13.95 48.37 8.71
N ILE A 147 13.41 49.46 9.28
CA ILE A 147 12.90 50.68 8.65
C ILE A 147 11.43 50.71 8.20
N SER A 148 10.72 51.55 8.96
CA SER A 148 9.40 52.12 8.79
C SER A 148 9.18 52.89 7.48
N ALA A 149 8.00 52.74 6.86
CA ALA A 149 7.12 53.85 6.46
C ALA A 149 5.73 53.30 6.03
N PRO A 150 4.62 54.05 6.22
CA PRO A 150 3.26 53.51 6.29
C PRO A 150 2.46 53.74 5.00
N LEU A 151 1.55 52.83 4.65
CA LEU A 151 0.43 53.06 3.72
C LEU A 151 -0.69 52.07 4.10
N ARG A 152 -1.64 52.53 4.92
CA ARG A 152 -3.02 52.91 4.58
C ARG A 152 -3.99 51.72 4.45
N ASP A 153 -4.86 51.65 5.46
CA ASP A 153 -6.13 50.93 5.48
C ASP A 153 -6.94 51.16 4.20
N ILE A 154 -7.56 50.09 3.69
CA ILE A 154 -8.97 50.06 3.25
C ILE A 154 -9.46 48.62 3.54
N CYS A 155 -10.26 48.47 4.59
CA CYS A 155 -11.29 47.44 4.66
C CYS A 155 -12.62 48.18 4.54
N GLU A 156 -13.39 47.92 3.48
CA GLU A 156 -14.81 48.22 3.47
C GLU A 156 -15.61 47.01 2.97
N HIS A 157 -16.67 46.75 3.72
CA HIS A 157 -17.70 45.76 3.50
C HIS A 157 -18.55 46.06 2.27
N SER A 158 -18.99 45.01 1.58
CA SER A 158 -20.34 45.02 1.00
C SER A 158 -20.97 43.63 1.10
N SER A 159 -22.04 43.59 1.90
CA SER A 159 -23.11 42.59 1.94
C SER A 159 -23.76 42.39 0.58
N GLY A 160 -24.05 41.15 0.20
CA GLY A 160 -24.85 40.83 -0.99
C GLY A 160 -25.12 39.34 -1.13
N SER A 161 -26.39 38.98 -1.13
CA SER A 161 -26.98 37.64 -1.19
C SER A 161 -26.73 36.90 -2.52
N ALA A 162 -26.60 35.57 -2.39
CA ALA A 162 -26.87 34.47 -3.34
C ALA A 162 -26.92 34.74 -4.85
N ASP A 163 -26.06 34.03 -5.60
CA ASP A 163 -26.49 33.28 -6.79
C ASP A 163 -25.47 32.19 -7.18
N GLU A 164 -26.00 31.06 -7.67
CA GLU A 164 -25.29 29.89 -8.18
C GLU A 164 -24.28 30.26 -9.28
N HIS A 165 -23.00 29.90 -9.14
CA HIS A 165 -22.08 29.77 -10.29
C HIS A 165 -21.22 28.50 -10.22
N ARG A 166 -21.73 27.51 -10.95
CA ARG A 166 -21.08 26.28 -11.41
C ARG A 166 -19.86 26.63 -12.27
N SER A 167 -18.65 26.43 -11.74
CA SER A 167 -17.42 26.62 -12.53
C SER A 167 -17.29 25.52 -13.58
N LYS A 168 -17.39 25.94 -14.85
CA LYS A 168 -17.13 25.14 -16.05
C LYS A 168 -15.63 24.86 -16.16
N VAL A 169 -15.25 23.59 -16.20
CA VAL A 169 -13.93 23.14 -16.67
C VAL A 169 -13.98 23.12 -18.21
N PRO A 170 -12.94 23.57 -18.93
CA PRO A 170 -12.99 23.66 -20.40
C PRO A 170 -13.08 22.26 -21.03
N LEU A 171 -14.07 22.10 -21.89
CA LEU A 171 -14.18 20.97 -22.82
C LEU A 171 -13.15 21.18 -23.94
N LEU A 172 -12.17 20.28 -24.04
CA LEU A 172 -11.43 20.07 -25.29
C LEU A 172 -12.37 19.34 -26.26
N GLN A 173 -12.84 20.06 -27.28
CA GLN A 173 -13.41 19.45 -28.48
C GLN A 173 -12.26 18.84 -29.29
N SER A 174 -12.40 17.58 -29.71
CA SER A 174 -11.62 17.01 -30.79
C SER A 174 -12.58 16.56 -31.88
N ASP A 175 -12.43 17.16 -33.04
CA ASP A 175 -13.13 16.86 -34.28
C ASP A 175 -12.95 15.39 -34.67
N SER A 176 -13.99 14.89 -35.33
CA SER A 176 -14.00 13.63 -36.06
C SER A 176 -13.05 13.70 -37.25
N ASP A 177 -12.04 12.83 -37.28
CA ASP A 177 -11.51 12.34 -38.54
C ASP A 177 -11.01 10.90 -38.41
N SER A 178 -11.49 10.09 -39.35
CA SER A 178 -11.13 8.70 -39.58
C SER A 178 -9.77 8.62 -40.26
N SER A 179 -8.80 8.00 -39.61
CA SER A 179 -7.65 7.41 -40.31
C SER A 179 -7.00 6.34 -39.43
N ASP A 180 -6.72 5.20 -40.05
CA ASP A 180 -6.08 4.02 -39.49
C ASP A 180 -4.85 4.35 -38.64
N GLY A 181 -4.91 4.01 -37.34
CA GLY A 181 -3.87 4.29 -36.35
C GLY A 181 -2.85 3.16 -36.27
N GLU A 182 -1.72 3.40 -36.91
CA GLU A 182 -0.46 2.66 -36.88
C GLU A 182 0.04 2.37 -35.45
N ILE A 183 0.59 1.17 -35.24
CA ILE A 183 1.16 0.71 -33.95
C ILE A 183 2.35 1.60 -33.59
N VAL A 184 2.20 2.47 -32.59
CA VAL A 184 3.32 3.20 -31.98
C VAL A 184 4.12 2.26 -31.09
N PRO A 185 5.43 2.02 -31.35
CA PRO A 185 6.23 1.10 -30.54
C PRO A 185 6.50 1.70 -29.15
N ALA A 186 6.47 0.84 -28.13
CA ALA A 186 6.78 1.21 -26.75
C ALA A 186 8.14 1.91 -26.64
N THR A 187 8.11 3.19 -26.24
CA THR A 187 9.32 3.95 -25.89
C THR A 187 10.04 3.26 -24.74
N LYS A 188 11.37 3.12 -24.88
CA LYS A 188 12.25 2.45 -23.90
C LYS A 188 12.15 3.14 -22.53
N LYS A 189 11.31 2.62 -21.63
CA LYS A 189 11.30 3.03 -20.22
C LYS A 189 12.60 2.55 -19.56
N LYS A 190 13.41 3.49 -19.03
CA LYS A 190 14.63 3.16 -18.29
C LYS A 190 14.25 2.46 -16.98
N GLN A 191 14.47 1.16 -16.91
CA GLN A 191 14.36 0.35 -15.70
C GLN A 191 15.76 0.13 -15.13
N GLN A 192 15.91 0.30 -13.82
CA GLN A 192 17.16 0.02 -13.12
C GLN A 192 16.90 -0.97 -11.98
N VAL A 193 17.62 -2.08 -11.99
CA VAL A 193 17.72 -3.00 -10.84
C VAL A 193 18.91 -2.55 -10.01
N ILE A 194 18.68 -2.18 -8.76
CA ILE A 194 19.75 -1.75 -7.85
C ILE A 194 19.81 -2.75 -6.69
N SER A 195 20.95 -3.43 -6.56
CA SER A 195 21.30 -4.15 -5.34
C SER A 195 21.82 -3.12 -4.33
N TRP A 196 21.21 -3.04 -3.15
CA TRP A 196 21.67 -2.15 -2.09
C TRP A 196 22.44 -2.96 -1.07
N THR A 197 23.57 -2.43 -0.63
CA THR A 197 24.26 -2.86 0.59
C THR A 197 23.98 -1.82 1.66
N PHE A 198 23.49 -2.23 2.82
CA PHE A 198 23.25 -1.32 3.94
C PHE A 198 24.59 -0.82 4.49
N ASP A 199 24.83 0.49 4.38
CA ASP A 199 25.93 1.14 5.09
C ASP A 199 25.41 1.50 6.49
N THR A 200 25.65 0.63 7.46
CA THR A 200 25.31 0.88 8.87
C THR A 200 26.31 1.86 9.48
N LYS A 201 26.18 3.14 9.14
CA LYS A 201 26.75 4.23 9.97
C LYS A 201 25.60 5.05 10.54
N TYR A 202 25.13 4.55 11.68
CA TYR A 202 24.34 5.32 12.63
C TYR A 202 25.27 6.33 13.30
N ASP A 203 25.08 7.61 13.03
CA ASP A 203 25.78 8.70 13.73
C ASP A 203 25.00 9.02 15.02
N ASN A 204 25.56 8.56 16.13
CA ASN A 204 25.15 8.95 17.48
C ASN A 204 25.87 10.25 17.83
N SER A 205 25.30 11.41 17.46
CA SER A 205 25.71 12.66 18.08
C SER A 205 24.62 13.73 18.03
N ASN A 206 24.39 14.31 19.22
CA ASN A 206 23.59 15.49 19.57
C ASN A 206 22.11 15.26 19.90
N GLU A 207 21.89 14.65 21.06
CA GLU A 207 20.80 15.08 21.95
C GLU A 207 21.17 16.48 22.50
N ALA A 208 20.36 17.48 22.19
CA ALA A 208 20.32 18.72 22.93
C ALA A 208 19.02 18.73 23.75
N GLU A 209 19.13 18.54 25.06
CA GLU A 209 18.11 18.93 26.02
C GLU A 209 17.89 20.45 25.91
N VAL A 210 16.66 20.86 25.60
CA VAL A 210 16.21 22.23 25.83
C VAL A 210 15.09 22.16 26.85
N ALA A 211 15.40 22.58 28.08
CA ALA A 211 14.44 22.83 29.12
C ALA A 211 13.48 23.95 28.69
N LEU A 212 12.18 23.67 28.68
CA LEU A 212 11.15 24.68 28.48
C LEU A 212 10.75 25.27 29.84
N LYS A 213 10.90 26.60 29.95
CA LYS A 213 10.15 27.39 30.92
C LYS A 213 8.70 27.48 30.46
N GLU A 214 7.78 27.35 31.41
CA GLU A 214 6.36 27.64 31.25
C GLU A 214 6.17 29.10 30.82
N GLU A 215 5.47 29.29 29.70
CA GLU A 215 4.60 30.45 29.48
C GLU A 215 3.47 30.00 28.55
N ASP A 216 2.24 30.23 29.01
CA ASP A 216 0.97 29.95 28.35
C ASP A 216 0.92 30.54 26.95
N GLU A 217 0.68 29.71 25.93
CA GLU A 217 -0.26 29.99 24.83
C GLU A 217 -0.49 28.75 23.97
N SER A 218 -1.76 28.43 23.76
CA SER A 218 -2.28 27.23 23.11
C SER A 218 -2.01 27.22 21.60
N PHE A 219 -0.89 26.64 21.18
CA PHE A 219 -0.64 26.27 19.78
C PHE A 219 -0.72 24.75 19.58
N VAL A 220 -1.78 24.32 18.90
CA VAL A 220 -1.96 22.95 18.43
C VAL A 220 -0.92 22.69 17.34
N TYR A 221 0.16 21.99 17.67
CA TYR A 221 1.11 21.46 16.69
C TYR A 221 0.44 20.31 15.93
N LEU A 222 -0.05 20.59 14.73
CA LEU A 222 -0.46 19.56 13.78
C LEU A 222 0.80 18.79 13.36
N PHE A 223 0.83 17.47 13.53
CA PHE A 223 1.90 16.64 12.97
C PHE A 223 1.70 16.59 11.44
N ILE A 224 2.58 17.28 10.72
CA ILE A 224 2.53 17.46 9.26
C ILE A 224 3.40 16.40 8.61
N PHE A 225 2.89 15.78 7.55
CA PHE A 225 3.64 14.81 6.79
C PHE A 225 3.69 15.17 5.31
N GLN A 226 4.78 14.78 4.68
CA GLN A 226 5.19 15.28 3.39
C GLN A 226 5.47 14.10 2.46
N LEU A 227 4.78 14.02 1.32
CA LEU A 227 5.32 13.33 0.14
C LEU A 227 5.75 14.38 -0.87
N HIS A 228 6.91 14.97 -0.62
CA HIS A 228 7.45 16.11 -1.36
C HIS A 228 6.48 17.32 -1.45
N HIS A 229 6.02 17.73 -2.64
CA HIS A 229 5.17 18.92 -2.86
C HIS A 229 3.77 18.60 -3.40
N LEU A 230 3.40 17.32 -3.52
CA LEU A 230 2.13 16.88 -4.05
C LEU A 230 1.09 16.69 -2.92
N ASP A 231 -0.09 17.27 -3.12
CA ASP A 231 -1.26 17.08 -2.28
C ASP A 231 -2.31 16.23 -3.01
N PHE A 232 -2.73 15.13 -2.39
CA PHE A 232 -3.76 14.27 -2.95
C PHE A 232 -4.58 13.53 -1.89
N TYR A 233 -5.69 12.93 -2.33
CA TYR A 233 -6.61 12.21 -1.46
C TYR A 233 -6.91 10.85 -2.07
N TRP A 234 -6.59 9.78 -1.35
CA TRP A 234 -7.02 8.43 -1.68
C TRP A 234 -7.89 7.91 -0.53
N THR A 235 -9.00 7.26 -0.88
CA THR A 235 -9.95 6.66 0.07
C THR A 235 -9.96 5.15 -0.07
N ASP A 236 -8.81 4.57 -0.41
CA ASP A 236 -8.67 3.14 -0.63
C ASP A 236 -8.77 2.41 0.73
N GLY A 237 -9.68 1.43 0.78
CA GLY A 237 -9.88 0.58 1.95
C GLY A 237 -8.83 -0.52 2.03
N VAL A 238 -9.22 -1.70 2.51
CA VAL A 238 -8.34 -2.88 2.66
C VAL A 238 -7.47 -3.09 1.42
N PHE A 239 -6.15 -3.03 1.61
CA PHE A 239 -5.20 -2.93 0.50
C PHE A 239 -4.09 -3.95 0.65
N GLY A 240 -3.15 -3.71 1.56
CA GLY A 240 -2.04 -4.61 1.83
C GLY A 240 -2.45 -5.77 2.73
N MET A 241 -1.88 -6.95 2.45
CA MET A 241 -2.10 -8.18 3.21
C MET A 241 -0.78 -8.93 3.36
N ALA A 242 -0.57 -9.57 4.51
CA ALA A 242 0.58 -10.44 4.77
C ALA A 242 0.14 -11.66 5.57
N LEU A 243 0.67 -12.83 5.23
CA LEU A 243 0.44 -14.04 6.02
C LEU A 243 1.59 -14.30 6.99
N SER A 244 1.27 -14.71 8.22
CA SER A 244 2.26 -15.26 9.17
C SER A 244 2.98 -16.46 8.56
N PRO A 245 4.17 -16.88 9.01
CA PRO A 245 4.85 -18.04 8.44
C PRO A 245 3.98 -19.29 8.62
N TYR A 246 4.02 -20.18 7.64
CA TYR A 246 3.34 -21.47 7.75
C TYR A 246 4.17 -22.43 8.61
N ASN A 247 3.50 -23.12 9.53
CA ASN A 247 4.10 -24.16 10.37
C ASN A 247 3.19 -25.40 10.37
N LYS A 248 3.73 -26.55 9.98
CA LYS A 248 2.98 -27.81 9.92
C LYS A 248 2.36 -28.23 11.27
N HIS A 249 3.03 -27.91 12.38
CA HIS A 249 2.52 -28.21 13.73
C HIS A 249 1.43 -27.23 14.18
N HIS A 250 1.41 -26.02 13.62
CA HIS A 250 0.42 -24.99 13.90
C HIS A 250 -0.13 -24.47 12.57
N PRO A 251 -1.01 -25.26 11.91
CA PRO A 251 -1.38 -25.01 10.53
C PRO A 251 -2.26 -23.76 10.38
N ASP A 252 -2.92 -23.28 11.43
CA ASP A 252 -3.68 -22.03 11.34
C ASP A 252 -2.74 -20.82 11.27
N ARG A 253 -2.85 -20.06 10.18
CA ARG A 253 -2.08 -18.84 9.95
C ARG A 253 -2.88 -17.61 10.35
N ILE A 254 -2.16 -16.52 10.57
CA ILE A 254 -2.73 -15.19 10.73
C ILE A 254 -2.62 -14.47 9.38
N LEU A 255 -3.73 -13.94 8.89
CA LEU A 255 -3.74 -12.95 7.82
C LEU A 255 -3.74 -11.57 8.47
N TYR A 256 -2.64 -10.86 8.30
CA TYR A 256 -2.51 -9.44 8.60
C TYR A 256 -3.00 -8.63 7.42
N PHE A 257 -3.66 -7.50 7.69
CA PHE A 257 -4.16 -6.61 6.65
C PHE A 257 -4.32 -5.19 7.17
N HIS A 258 -4.32 -4.23 6.24
CA HIS A 258 -4.57 -2.84 6.53
C HIS A 258 -5.24 -2.14 5.34
N PRO A 259 -6.14 -1.17 5.61
CA PRO A 259 -6.54 -0.20 4.60
C PRO A 259 -5.35 0.66 4.16
N MET A 260 -5.34 1.06 2.88
CA MET A 260 -4.34 2.00 2.38
C MET A 260 -4.45 3.33 3.12
N SER A 261 -5.68 3.84 3.27
CA SER A 261 -5.99 5.04 4.05
C SER A 261 -6.14 4.70 5.53
N SER A 262 -5.06 4.19 6.14
CA SER A 262 -4.99 3.91 7.58
C SER A 262 -3.53 3.83 8.05
N PHE A 263 -3.33 4.11 9.33
CA PHE A 263 -2.04 3.90 10.02
C PHE A 263 -2.01 2.61 10.84
N ARG A 264 -3.09 1.82 10.82
CA ARG A 264 -3.25 0.65 11.68
C ARG A 264 -3.04 -0.66 10.93
N GLU A 265 -2.68 -1.68 11.69
CA GLU A 265 -2.60 -3.07 11.24
C GLU A 265 -3.69 -3.87 11.95
N PHE A 266 -4.33 -4.75 11.20
CA PHE A 266 -5.37 -5.62 11.68
C PHE A 266 -5.01 -7.07 11.37
N TYR A 267 -5.71 -8.00 11.99
CA TYR A 267 -5.48 -9.41 11.74
C TYR A 267 -6.72 -10.26 11.91
N VAL A 268 -6.71 -11.42 11.27
CA VAL A 268 -7.71 -12.47 11.41
C VAL A 268 -7.04 -13.84 11.27
N ARG A 269 -7.62 -14.88 11.90
CA ARG A 269 -7.18 -16.26 11.70
C ARG A 269 -7.72 -16.80 10.38
N THR A 270 -6.84 -17.42 9.59
CA THR A 270 -7.21 -18.01 8.29
C THR A 270 -8.29 -19.09 8.44
N SER A 271 -8.23 -19.91 9.49
CA SER A 271 -9.27 -20.92 9.78
C SER A 271 -10.69 -20.35 9.91
N VAL A 272 -10.84 -19.10 10.32
CA VAL A 272 -12.14 -18.45 10.47
C VAL A 272 -12.67 -18.01 9.10
N ILE A 273 -11.87 -17.29 8.33
CA ILE A 273 -12.27 -16.77 7.01
C ILE A 273 -12.33 -17.85 5.93
N CYS A 274 -11.59 -18.94 6.10
CA CYS A 274 -11.65 -20.11 5.21
C CYS A 274 -12.93 -20.94 5.42
N ASN A 275 -13.66 -20.74 6.53
CA ASN A 275 -14.96 -21.34 6.77
C ASN A 275 -16.08 -20.48 6.17
N GLU A 276 -16.45 -20.80 4.93
CA GLU A 276 -17.43 -20.06 4.13
C GLU A 276 -18.75 -19.73 4.86
N THR A 277 -19.31 -20.67 5.63
CA THR A 277 -20.60 -20.47 6.31
C THR A 277 -20.47 -19.94 7.73
N GLY A 278 -19.35 -20.20 8.40
CA GLY A 278 -19.17 -19.87 9.82
C GLY A 278 -18.64 -18.47 10.11
N TRP A 279 -17.99 -17.81 9.15
CA TRP A 279 -17.33 -16.51 9.43
C TRP A 279 -18.34 -15.40 9.79
N MET A 280 -19.57 -15.45 9.25
CA MET A 280 -20.63 -14.47 9.54
C MET A 280 -21.05 -14.48 11.02
N GLU A 281 -20.89 -15.61 11.70
CA GLU A 281 -21.22 -15.75 13.13
C GLU A 281 -20.09 -15.26 14.04
N THR A 282 -18.88 -15.12 13.50
CA THR A 282 -17.69 -14.68 14.25
C THR A 282 -17.45 -13.17 14.16
N LYS A 283 -18.41 -12.37 14.64
CA LYS A 283 -18.39 -10.89 14.62
C LYS A 283 -17.15 -10.21 15.21
N HIS A 284 -16.31 -10.95 15.95
CA HIS A 284 -15.11 -10.44 16.61
C HIS A 284 -13.82 -11.16 16.17
N ALA A 285 -13.84 -11.83 15.01
CA ALA A 285 -12.67 -12.51 14.47
C ALA A 285 -11.58 -11.53 14.00
N PHE A 286 -12.01 -10.42 13.39
CA PHE A 286 -11.14 -9.33 12.95
C PHE A 286 -10.78 -8.44 14.12
N LYS A 287 -9.49 -8.14 14.28
CA LYS A 287 -8.98 -7.39 15.43
C LYS A 287 -7.87 -6.43 15.03
N ALA A 288 -7.81 -5.28 15.70
CA ALA A 288 -6.63 -4.42 15.69
C ALA A 288 -5.46 -5.14 16.35
N LEU A 289 -4.29 -5.09 15.71
CA LEU A 289 -3.11 -5.80 16.17
C LEU A 289 -2.41 -5.10 17.34
N GLY A 290 -2.49 -3.76 17.39
CA GLY A 290 -1.86 -2.94 18.42
C GLY A 290 -1.95 -1.45 18.11
N GLN A 291 -0.88 -0.72 18.40
CA GLN A 291 -0.82 0.72 18.18
C GLN A 291 -0.81 1.06 16.69
N SER A 292 -1.22 2.28 16.36
CA SER A 292 -0.99 2.86 15.04
C SER A 292 0.51 3.02 14.76
N ARG A 293 0.90 2.87 13.49
CA ARG A 293 2.27 3.12 12.96
C ARG A 293 2.76 4.55 13.15
N GLY A 294 1.93 5.40 13.77
CA GLY A 294 2.16 6.82 13.92
C GLY A 294 1.69 7.54 12.66
N PRO A 295 1.64 8.87 12.70
CA PRO A 295 1.03 9.56 11.60
C PRO A 295 1.94 9.49 10.35
N SER A 296 1.28 9.49 9.19
CA SER A 296 1.81 9.01 7.89
C SER A 296 2.49 7.65 7.92
N GLY A 297 1.95 6.75 8.74
CA GLY A 297 2.20 5.33 8.66
C GLY A 297 1.42 4.62 7.55
N HIS A 298 1.12 5.27 6.43
CA HIS A 298 0.42 4.64 5.30
C HIS A 298 1.28 3.53 4.69
N VAL A 299 0.65 2.40 4.40
CA VAL A 299 1.30 1.22 3.85
C VAL A 299 0.49 0.71 2.67
N SER A 300 1.15 0.40 1.55
CA SER A 300 0.50 -0.19 0.38
C SER A 300 0.78 -1.68 0.21
N SER A 301 1.76 -2.24 0.92
CA SER A 301 2.08 -3.65 0.88
C SER A 301 2.90 -4.05 2.10
N SER A 302 2.63 -5.24 2.63
CA SER A 302 3.43 -5.85 3.67
C SER A 302 3.68 -7.31 3.34
N TRP A 303 4.80 -7.85 3.80
CA TRP A 303 5.14 -9.25 3.63
C TRP A 303 5.95 -9.76 4.82
N MET A 304 5.90 -11.06 5.09
CA MET A 304 6.60 -11.67 6.22
C MET A 304 7.61 -12.72 5.76
N ASP A 305 8.81 -12.69 6.36
CA ASP A 305 9.83 -13.70 6.14
C ASP A 305 9.52 -14.98 6.95
N ARG A 306 10.28 -16.05 6.72
CA ARG A 306 10.09 -17.34 7.42
C ARG A 306 10.38 -17.28 8.93
N ASN A 307 11.09 -16.24 9.38
CA ASN A 307 11.45 -16.02 10.78
C ASN A 307 10.40 -15.18 11.53
N GLY A 308 9.34 -14.76 10.85
CA GLY A 308 8.28 -13.96 11.45
C GLY A 308 8.59 -12.47 11.49
N ILE A 309 9.50 -11.98 10.64
CA ILE A 309 9.76 -10.55 10.49
C ILE A 309 8.90 -10.00 9.36
N MET A 310 8.00 -9.09 9.71
CA MET A 310 7.19 -8.35 8.76
C MET A 310 8.00 -7.18 8.21
N PHE A 311 7.97 -6.99 6.90
CA PHE A 311 8.44 -5.79 6.22
C PHE A 311 7.24 -5.09 5.59
N PHE A 312 7.23 -3.77 5.62
CA PHE A 312 6.15 -2.95 5.07
C PHE A 312 6.70 -1.66 4.48
N ASN A 313 6.09 -1.18 3.40
CA ASN A 313 6.51 0.04 2.72
C ASN A 313 5.76 1.28 3.26
N LEU A 314 6.48 2.26 3.79
CA LEU A 314 5.88 3.49 4.29
C LEU A 314 5.82 4.52 3.15
N VAL A 315 4.69 4.53 2.43
CA VAL A 315 4.56 5.28 1.17
C VAL A 315 4.65 6.80 1.34
N THR A 316 4.33 7.30 2.54
CA THR A 316 4.35 8.73 2.87
C THR A 316 5.62 9.14 3.62
N ARG A 317 6.59 8.23 3.78
CA ARG A 317 7.83 8.45 4.55
C ARG A 317 9.09 8.03 3.82
N ASP A 318 9.00 7.78 2.52
CA ASP A 318 10.10 7.32 1.65
C ASP A 318 10.95 6.20 2.27
N SER A 319 10.30 5.23 2.93
CA SER A 319 10.98 4.25 3.77
C SER A 319 10.37 2.86 3.73
N VAL A 320 11.16 1.89 4.18
CA VAL A 320 10.75 0.52 4.44
C VAL A 320 10.84 0.29 5.93
N GLY A 321 9.73 -0.08 6.55
CA GLY A 321 9.64 -0.45 7.94
C GLY A 321 9.73 -1.95 8.16
N CYS A 322 9.94 -2.35 9.40
CA CYS A 322 9.93 -3.73 9.84
C CYS A 322 9.26 -3.90 11.19
N TRP A 323 8.83 -5.12 11.49
CA TRP A 323 8.34 -5.53 12.80
C TRP A 323 8.61 -7.01 13.04
N ASP A 324 9.13 -7.33 14.22
CA ASP A 324 9.30 -8.71 14.68
C ASP A 324 8.02 -9.16 15.40
N THR A 325 7.34 -10.17 14.86
CA THR A 325 6.06 -10.68 15.38
C THR A 325 6.12 -11.27 16.79
N ARG A 326 7.32 -11.57 17.32
CA ARG A 326 7.52 -11.98 18.71
C ARG A 326 7.44 -10.80 19.69
N LYS A 327 7.46 -9.57 19.19
CA LYS A 327 7.39 -8.33 19.96
C LYS A 327 5.99 -7.73 19.83
N PRO A 328 5.42 -7.13 20.89
CA PRO A 328 4.13 -6.44 20.79
C PRO A 328 4.12 -5.40 19.67
N TYR A 329 3.02 -5.30 18.91
CA TYR A 329 2.88 -4.29 17.85
C TYR A 329 2.65 -2.90 18.46
N LYS A 330 3.76 -2.25 18.81
CA LYS A 330 3.85 -0.90 19.40
C LYS A 330 4.86 -0.09 18.62
N ARG A 331 4.72 1.24 18.59
CA ARG A 331 5.65 2.13 17.85
C ARG A 331 7.11 1.91 18.23
N ALA A 332 7.38 1.64 19.50
CA ALA A 332 8.73 1.34 20.01
C ALA A 332 9.35 0.06 19.42
N ASN A 333 8.54 -0.85 18.87
CA ASN A 333 8.97 -2.12 18.27
C ASN A 333 8.89 -2.11 16.73
N LEU A 334 8.52 -0.97 16.12
CA LEU A 334 8.52 -0.78 14.68
C LEU A 334 9.85 -0.15 14.26
N GLY A 335 10.63 -0.85 13.44
CA GLY A 335 11.90 -0.35 12.90
C GLY A 335 11.74 0.27 11.53
N VAL A 336 12.73 1.08 11.12
CA VAL A 336 12.92 1.51 9.73
C VAL A 336 14.24 0.93 9.24
N VAL A 337 14.19 0.08 8.21
CA VAL A 337 15.37 -0.60 7.66
C VAL A 337 15.98 0.17 6.49
N ALA A 338 15.19 0.95 5.77
CA ALA A 338 15.67 1.79 4.67
C ALA A 338 14.89 3.11 4.61
N LYS A 339 15.56 4.21 4.29
CA LYS A 339 14.94 5.51 4.04
C LYS A 339 15.74 6.30 3.02
N ASN A 340 15.10 6.77 1.95
CA ASN A 340 15.77 7.58 0.92
C ASN A 340 14.76 8.29 0.00
N SER A 341 14.69 9.61 0.10
CA SER A 341 13.74 10.44 -0.67
C SER A 341 14.06 10.56 -2.18
N LYS A 342 15.16 9.98 -2.67
CA LYS A 342 15.45 9.91 -4.12
C LYS A 342 15.06 8.57 -4.70
N THR A 343 15.24 7.49 -3.94
CA THR A 343 15.14 6.11 -4.43
C THR A 343 13.86 5.42 -4.01
N LEU A 344 13.23 5.90 -2.92
CA LEU A 344 12.01 5.38 -2.31
C LEU A 344 10.87 6.41 -2.38
N VAL A 345 10.72 7.16 -3.48
CA VAL A 345 9.72 8.24 -3.62
C VAL A 345 8.29 7.75 -3.47
N PHE A 346 7.95 6.61 -4.07
CA PHE A 346 6.71 5.90 -3.78
C PHE A 346 7.00 4.40 -3.78
N PRO A 347 7.41 3.81 -2.64
CA PRO A 347 7.66 2.38 -2.54
C PRO A 347 6.30 1.68 -2.67
N ASN A 348 5.95 1.16 -3.84
CA ASN A 348 4.59 0.76 -4.21
C ASN A 348 4.23 -0.66 -3.77
N ASP A 349 5.17 -1.60 -3.88
CA ASP A 349 4.95 -2.99 -3.53
C ASP A 349 6.20 -3.61 -2.93
N ILE A 350 6.01 -4.55 -2.01
CA ILE A 350 7.06 -5.30 -1.32
C ILE A 350 6.73 -6.80 -1.33
N LYS A 351 7.73 -7.64 -1.57
CA LYS A 351 7.60 -9.11 -1.53
C LYS A 351 8.84 -9.73 -0.93
N ILE A 352 8.69 -10.92 -0.38
CA ILE A 352 9.83 -11.74 0.07
C ILE A 352 9.84 -13.00 -0.78
N ASP A 353 11.01 -13.33 -1.31
CA ASP A 353 11.20 -14.53 -2.11
C ASP A 353 11.21 -15.80 -1.25
N GLN A 354 11.21 -16.96 -1.92
CA GLN A 354 11.22 -18.27 -1.26
C GLN A 354 12.61 -18.90 -1.27
N GLU A 355 13.65 -18.11 -1.56
CA GLU A 355 15.02 -18.60 -1.60
C GLU A 355 15.47 -19.12 -0.22
N PRO A 356 16.48 -20.03 -0.17
CA PRO A 356 17.03 -20.51 1.10
C PRO A 356 17.50 -19.35 2.00
N ARG A 357 18.16 -18.35 1.42
CA ARG A 357 18.44 -17.06 2.06
C ARG A 357 17.50 -16.01 1.48
N GLN A 358 16.45 -15.69 2.22
CA GLN A 358 15.38 -14.85 1.71
C GLN A 358 15.83 -13.41 1.45
N SER A 359 15.35 -12.86 0.34
CA SER A 359 15.48 -11.43 0.04
C SER A 359 14.13 -10.74 0.09
N VAL A 360 14.15 -9.51 0.58
CA VAL A 360 13.06 -8.55 0.39
C VAL A 360 13.27 -7.82 -0.93
N TRP A 361 12.22 -7.78 -1.74
CA TRP A 361 12.13 -7.11 -3.03
C TRP A 361 11.13 -5.98 -2.94
N LEU A 362 11.49 -4.82 -3.49
CA LEU A 362 10.66 -3.63 -3.44
C LEU A 362 10.61 -2.98 -4.83
N ILE A 363 9.42 -2.57 -5.25
CA ILE A 363 9.26 -1.66 -6.38
C ILE A 363 9.03 -0.26 -5.84
N SER A 364 9.88 0.69 -6.24
CA SER A 364 9.61 2.12 -6.02
C SER A 364 9.34 2.79 -7.36
N ASN A 365 8.27 3.56 -7.43
CA ASN A 365 7.89 4.32 -8.61
C ASN A 365 7.51 5.76 -8.26
N TRP A 366 7.01 6.49 -9.24
CA TRP A 366 6.54 7.88 -9.09
C TRP A 366 5.03 7.97 -9.35
N LEU A 367 4.26 6.96 -8.88
CA LEU A 367 2.83 6.85 -9.20
C LEU A 367 2.03 8.13 -8.89
N PRO A 368 2.15 8.76 -7.70
CA PRO A 368 1.44 10.01 -7.44
C PRO A 368 1.79 11.11 -8.44
N TYR A 369 3.08 11.29 -8.76
CA TYR A 369 3.50 12.28 -9.75
C TYR A 369 2.93 12.00 -11.14
N TYR A 370 2.96 10.76 -11.59
CA TYR A 370 2.34 10.38 -12.86
C TYR A 370 0.86 10.77 -12.92
N LEU A 371 0.12 10.58 -11.83
CA LEU A 371 -1.32 10.87 -11.77
C LEU A 371 -1.64 12.37 -11.76
N TYR A 372 -0.79 13.20 -11.15
CA TYR A 372 -1.12 14.61 -10.89
C TYR A 372 -0.27 15.62 -11.69
N GLU A 373 0.96 15.27 -12.07
CA GLU A 373 1.90 16.17 -12.78
C GLU A 373 2.47 15.54 -14.08
N GLY A 374 2.25 14.24 -14.29
CA GLY A 374 2.89 13.48 -15.37
C GLY A 374 4.24 12.88 -14.98
N LEU A 375 4.89 12.22 -15.93
CA LEU A 375 6.21 11.61 -15.73
C LEU A 375 7.28 12.44 -16.41
N ASP A 376 8.37 12.67 -15.68
CA ASP A 376 9.60 13.26 -16.22
C ASP A 376 10.44 12.15 -16.88
N GLU A 377 10.48 12.13 -18.21
CA GLU A 377 11.16 11.09 -18.98
C GLU A 377 12.69 11.10 -18.83
N ASP A 378 13.27 12.21 -18.36
CA ASP A 378 14.70 12.33 -18.15
C ASP A 378 15.16 11.69 -16.82
N LYS A 379 14.21 11.40 -15.91
CA LYS A 379 14.46 10.79 -14.61
C LYS A 379 14.22 9.28 -14.59
N VAL A 380 14.85 8.62 -13.60
CA VAL A 380 14.56 7.22 -13.29
C VAL A 380 13.26 7.14 -12.49
N ASN A 381 12.17 6.80 -13.17
CA ASN A 381 10.82 6.75 -12.60
C ASN A 381 10.43 5.40 -11.98
N PHE A 382 11.16 4.33 -12.28
CA PHE A 382 10.84 2.98 -11.80
C PHE A 382 12.11 2.29 -11.33
N ARG A 383 12.06 1.71 -10.14
CA ARG A 383 13.19 0.99 -9.53
C ARG A 383 12.73 -0.32 -8.94
N ILE A 384 13.55 -1.36 -9.13
CA ILE A 384 13.44 -2.64 -8.42
C ILE A 384 14.64 -2.73 -7.48
N LEU A 385 14.35 -2.83 -6.20
CA LEU A 385 15.34 -2.83 -5.13
C LEU A 385 15.30 -4.19 -4.44
N ARG A 386 16.46 -4.67 -3.98
CA ARG A 386 16.55 -5.91 -3.21
C ARG A 386 17.57 -5.78 -2.07
N ALA A 387 17.28 -6.42 -0.95
CA ALA A 387 18.27 -6.74 0.07
C ALA A 387 17.95 -8.08 0.77
N TYR A 388 18.93 -8.70 1.43
CA TYR A 388 18.66 -9.87 2.26
C TYR A 388 17.91 -9.50 3.53
N THR A 389 16.95 -10.33 3.96
CA THR A 389 16.12 -10.01 5.13
C THR A 389 16.93 -9.94 6.42
N ASP A 390 17.89 -10.85 6.57
CA ASP A 390 18.81 -10.92 7.72
C ASP A 390 19.74 -9.71 7.83
N GLU A 391 20.28 -9.24 6.71
CA GLU A 391 21.11 -8.03 6.65
C GLU A 391 20.29 -6.76 6.90
N ALA A 392 19.07 -6.68 6.36
CA ALA A 392 18.22 -5.49 6.47
C ALA A 392 17.82 -5.14 7.91
N ILE A 393 17.62 -6.16 8.75
CA ILE A 393 17.15 -5.97 10.12
C ILE A 393 18.27 -5.93 11.14
N LYS A 394 19.50 -6.24 10.73
CA LYS A 394 20.65 -6.36 11.62
C LYS A 394 20.83 -5.08 12.44
N ASN A 395 20.99 -5.24 13.76
CA ASN A 395 21.15 -4.13 14.70
C ASN A 395 19.94 -3.16 14.78
N THR A 396 18.78 -3.54 14.27
CA THR A 396 17.53 -2.77 14.42
C THR A 396 16.64 -3.36 15.51
N ILE A 397 15.57 -2.66 15.90
CA ILE A 397 14.59 -3.22 16.84
C ILE A 397 13.85 -4.46 16.30
N CYS A 398 13.93 -4.73 14.99
CA CYS A 398 13.35 -5.92 14.38
C CYS A 398 14.30 -7.12 14.41
N ASP A 399 15.57 -6.91 14.78
CA ASP A 399 16.54 -7.99 14.95
C ASP A 399 16.04 -8.96 16.05
N PRO A 400 15.89 -10.26 15.76
CA PRO A 400 15.55 -11.28 16.75
C PRO A 400 16.45 -11.27 17.99
N HIS A 401 17.73 -10.91 17.83
CA HIS A 401 18.71 -10.93 18.90
C HIS A 401 18.61 -9.71 19.83
N ILE A 402 17.90 -8.67 19.41
CA ILE A 402 17.68 -7.46 20.21
C ILE A 402 16.40 -7.62 21.02
N SER A 403 16.55 -7.80 22.33
CA SER A 403 15.46 -7.82 23.30
C SER A 403 15.50 -6.55 24.15
N ILE A 404 14.53 -5.65 23.95
CA ILE A 404 14.38 -4.44 24.78
C ILE A 404 13.24 -4.68 25.78
N TYR A 405 13.62 -4.88 27.05
CA TYR A 405 12.70 -5.18 28.16
C TYR A 405 11.81 -3.99 28.58
N ASN A 406 12.16 -2.75 28.19
CA ASN A 406 11.41 -1.52 28.53
C ASN A 406 10.33 -1.12 27.51
N THR A 407 10.03 -1.96 26.52
CA THR A 407 9.03 -1.66 25.47
C THR A 407 7.58 -1.83 25.94
N TYR A 408 7.36 -2.42 27.12
CA TYR A 408 6.06 -2.47 27.75
C TYR A 408 5.86 -1.28 28.71
N ILE A 409 5.45 -0.15 28.14
CA ILE A 409 4.82 0.93 28.90
C ILE A 409 3.31 0.84 28.59
N PRO A 410 2.44 0.62 29.60
CA PRO A 410 1.01 0.87 29.46
C PRO A 410 0.80 2.39 29.45
N TYR A 411 0.31 2.93 28.33
CA TYR A 411 -0.02 4.36 28.26
C TYR A 411 -1.48 4.56 28.65
N SER A 412 -1.74 5.64 29.39
CA SER A 412 -3.06 6.19 29.65
C SER A 412 -3.58 6.88 28.39
N ASP A 413 -4.40 6.17 27.63
CA ASP A 413 -5.53 6.57 26.77
C ASP A 413 -5.53 7.85 25.88
N GLU A 414 -4.47 8.66 25.78
CA GLU A 414 -4.54 9.91 24.98
C GLU A 414 -3.61 9.98 23.76
N GLY A 415 -2.62 9.08 23.64
CA GLY A 415 -1.63 9.09 22.54
C GLY A 415 -1.94 8.18 21.34
N ASP A 416 -3.01 7.38 21.43
CA ASP A 416 -3.36 6.33 20.46
C ASP A 416 -4.47 6.74 19.48
N CYS A 417 -4.85 8.03 19.43
CA CYS A 417 -5.84 8.60 18.51
C CYS A 417 -5.34 8.77 17.06
N PHE A 418 -4.54 7.83 16.56
CA PHE A 418 -4.14 7.74 15.15
C PHE A 418 -4.21 6.29 14.67
#